data_AF-A0A2H1J1V5-F1
#
_entry.id   AF-A0A2H1J1V5-F1
#
_cell.length_a   1.000
_cell.length_b   1.000
_cell.length_c   1.000
_cell.angle_alpha   90.00
_cell.angle_beta   90.00
_cell.angle_gamma   90.00
#
_symmetry.space_group_name_H-M   'P 1'
#
loop_
_entity.id
_entity.type
_entity.pdbx_description
1 polymer ?
#
loop_
_entity_poly.entity_id
_entity_poly.type
_entity_poly.pdbx_seq_one_letter_code
_entity_poly.pdbx_strand_id
1 'polypeptide(L)'
;MIVDVIIVLLGIAALFLGFRQGFIIGLCTVVGFVVGWIAGRLTSPLVENISAGTQAMENPGVIALLAAMPLVLSVLFAFAGNGIGIAIRRAMDSELGQGIDSIGGTVTAGIVYVLVLWLAAGFVRASPLVEPNRWVADSAVIAAIDRTIPYSSQVALGDLASTLRATGFPQVFSGQTEEIRGVGEPDSGMVEVGRSVEESVVKVTTTTTRCAAGSEGTGFVYSDGLVATNAHVVAGSTSLAVQVGGTGRPYSAEVVEFDPEADVAVLRVPELDAPALEFGSPAGPGDDSVVVGFPANGPYTISPSRVREKINARGLDIYDESSVVREVYSVRGIVREGNSGGPLLDSDGNVIGMVFARSATDEETGYALTRAEIRDELQAGASSSTPQPTGQCTK
;
A
#
# COMPACT_ATOMS: atom_id res chain seq x y z
N MET A 1 -12.91 -13.49 -9.24
CA MET A 1 -13.65 -14.25 -10.28
C MET A 1 -14.17 -13.39 -11.43
N ILE A 2 -15.07 -12.40 -11.25
CA ILE A 2 -15.55 -11.57 -12.38
C ILE A 2 -14.38 -10.80 -13.04
N VAL A 3 -13.50 -10.24 -12.21
CA VAL A 3 -12.29 -9.51 -12.64
C VAL A 3 -11.37 -10.42 -13.46
N ASP A 4 -11.12 -11.65 -13.02
CA ASP A 4 -10.29 -12.62 -13.75
C ASP A 4 -10.87 -12.95 -15.12
N VAL A 5 -12.20 -13.10 -15.23
CA VAL A 5 -12.87 -13.35 -16.51
C VAL A 5 -12.68 -12.16 -17.46
N ILE A 6 -12.84 -10.93 -16.96
CA ILE A 6 -12.63 -9.71 -17.76
C ILE A 6 -11.17 -9.64 -18.24
N ILE A 7 -10.21 -9.88 -17.34
CA ILE A 7 -8.78 -9.90 -17.67
C ILE A 7 -8.51 -10.95 -18.75
N VAL A 8 -8.97 -12.19 -18.58
CA VAL A 8 -8.75 -13.25 -19.59
C VAL A 8 -9.37 -12.88 -20.94
N LEU A 9 -10.59 -12.33 -20.97
CA LEU A 9 -11.24 -11.90 -22.20
C LEU A 9 -10.46 -10.77 -22.90
N LEU A 10 -9.98 -9.78 -22.15
CA LEU A 10 -9.14 -8.71 -22.67
C LEU A 10 -7.80 -9.24 -23.20
N GLY A 11 -7.20 -10.23 -22.52
CA GLY A 11 -5.99 -10.90 -22.98
C GLY A 11 -6.19 -11.63 -24.29
N ILE A 12 -7.27 -12.40 -24.43
CA ILE A 12 -7.64 -13.08 -25.69
C ILE A 12 -7.85 -12.04 -26.81
N ALA A 13 -8.55 -10.95 -26.53
CA ALA A 13 -8.74 -9.86 -27.49
C ALA A 13 -7.41 -9.22 -27.89
N ALA A 14 -6.50 -8.97 -26.94
CA ALA A 14 -5.17 -8.41 -27.19
C ALA A 14 -4.32 -9.34 -28.07
N LEU A 15 -4.33 -10.65 -27.81
CA LEU A 15 -3.63 -11.65 -28.63
C LEU A 15 -4.18 -11.71 -30.06
N PHE A 16 -5.51 -11.66 -30.21
CA PHE A 16 -6.16 -11.64 -31.52
C PHE A 16 -5.87 -10.35 -32.29
N LEU A 17 -5.91 -9.19 -31.62
CA LEU A 17 -5.52 -7.91 -32.20
C LEU A 17 -4.05 -7.93 -32.62
N GLY A 18 -3.15 -8.45 -31.76
CA GLY A 18 -1.73 -8.62 -32.08
C GLY A 18 -1.50 -9.49 -33.30
N PHE A 19 -2.24 -10.59 -33.44
CA PHE A 19 -2.19 -11.45 -34.62
C PHE A 19 -2.60 -10.70 -35.90
N ARG A 20 -3.67 -9.91 -35.82
CA ARG A 20 -4.16 -9.13 -36.97
C ARG A 20 -3.24 -7.96 -37.30
N GLN A 21 -2.65 -7.32 -36.29
CA GLN A 21 -1.85 -6.11 -36.43
C GLN A 21 -0.41 -6.41 -36.84
N GLY A 22 0.15 -7.56 -36.45
CA GLY A 22 1.51 -7.96 -36.79
C GLY A 22 2.58 -7.32 -35.92
N PHE A 23 3.72 -8.01 -35.81
CA PHE A 23 4.86 -7.63 -34.98
C PHE A 23 5.43 -6.26 -35.33
N ILE A 24 5.63 -5.97 -36.61
CA ILE A 24 6.27 -4.74 -37.09
C ILE A 24 5.46 -3.51 -36.69
N ILE A 25 4.13 -3.59 -36.83
CA ILE A 25 3.24 -2.49 -36.40
C ILE A 25 3.33 -2.33 -34.88
N GLY A 26 3.29 -3.43 -34.12
CA GLY A 26 3.45 -3.37 -32.66
C GLY A 26 4.78 -2.77 -32.24
N LEU A 27 5.88 -3.19 -32.84
CA LEU A 27 7.23 -2.72 -32.55
C LEU A 27 7.38 -1.23 -32.84
N CYS A 28 6.96 -0.76 -34.02
CA CYS A 28 7.02 0.67 -34.35
C CYS A 28 6.12 1.49 -33.41
N THR A 29 4.97 0.96 -33.00
CA THR A 29 4.08 1.62 -32.02
C THR A 29 4.77 1.78 -30.66
N VAL A 30 5.43 0.72 -30.15
CA VAL A 30 6.17 0.76 -28.87
C VAL A 30 7.37 1.70 -28.95
N VAL A 31 8.14 1.65 -30.04
CA VAL A 31 9.25 2.57 -30.26
C VAL A 31 8.75 4.02 -30.28
N GLY A 32 7.64 4.29 -30.97
CA GLY A 32 6.97 5.58 -30.95
C GLY A 32 6.62 6.01 -29.52
N PHE A 33 5.97 5.15 -28.75
CA PHE A 33 5.63 5.44 -27.35
C PHE A 33 6.87 5.81 -26.52
N VAL A 34 7.94 5.02 -26.59
CA VAL A 34 9.19 5.25 -25.84
C VAL A 34 9.85 6.57 -26.24
N VAL A 35 9.90 6.88 -27.54
CA VAL A 35 10.43 8.16 -28.04
C VAL A 35 9.58 9.33 -27.51
N GLY A 36 8.26 9.21 -27.54
CA GLY A 36 7.36 10.24 -27.00
C GLY A 36 7.50 10.43 -25.50
N TRP A 37 7.70 9.36 -24.73
CA TRP A 37 7.95 9.41 -23.29
C TRP A 37 9.26 10.14 -22.97
N ILE A 38 10.35 9.75 -23.65
CA ILE A 38 11.66 10.40 -23.48
C ILE A 38 11.57 11.88 -23.86
N ALA A 39 10.97 12.19 -25.02
CA ALA A 39 10.79 13.56 -25.48
C ALA A 39 9.99 14.39 -24.47
N GLY A 40 8.88 13.86 -23.95
CA GLY A 40 8.06 14.55 -22.97
C GLY A 40 8.80 14.81 -21.65
N ARG A 41 9.62 13.86 -21.21
CA ARG A 41 10.43 14.06 -20.00
C ARG A 41 11.55 15.08 -20.21
N LEU A 42 12.16 15.12 -21.39
CA LEU A 42 13.16 16.12 -21.76
C LEU A 42 12.55 17.53 -21.85
N THR A 43 11.26 17.64 -22.15
CA THR A 43 10.57 18.94 -22.15
C THR A 43 10.18 19.44 -20.76
N SER A 44 10.08 18.58 -19.73
CA SER A 44 9.65 18.98 -18.37
C SER A 44 10.51 20.11 -17.77
N PRO A 45 11.87 20.01 -17.75
CA PRO A 45 12.72 21.07 -17.19
C PRO A 45 12.64 22.37 -18.00
N LEU A 46 12.35 22.26 -19.30
CA LEU A 46 12.26 23.40 -20.20
C LEU A 46 10.97 24.18 -19.96
N VAL A 47 9.87 23.48 -19.67
CA VAL A 47 8.61 24.10 -19.29
C VAL A 47 8.68 24.69 -17.89
N GLU A 48 9.30 23.99 -16.93
CA GLU A 48 9.54 24.49 -15.57
C GLU A 48 10.36 25.78 -15.58
N ASN A 49 11.41 25.87 -16.41
CA ASN A 49 12.21 27.10 -16.56
C ASN A 49 11.45 28.27 -17.21
N ILE A 50 10.49 27.99 -18.08
CA ILE A 50 9.65 29.02 -18.71
C ILE A 50 8.52 29.46 -17.77
N SER A 51 8.00 28.56 -16.95
CA SER A 51 6.93 28.84 -15.98
C SER A 51 7.46 29.43 -14.66
N ALA A 52 8.74 29.25 -14.35
CA ALA A 52 9.41 29.84 -13.20
C ALA A 52 9.34 31.38 -13.27
N GLY A 53 8.43 31.96 -12.47
CA GLY A 53 8.16 33.41 -12.44
C GLY A 53 6.74 33.82 -12.87
N THR A 54 5.88 32.85 -13.24
CA THR A 54 4.47 33.10 -13.56
C THR A 54 3.55 32.52 -12.48
N GLN A 55 2.42 33.19 -12.17
CA GLN A 55 1.38 32.65 -11.26
C GLN A 55 0.70 31.37 -11.80
N ALA A 56 1.08 30.90 -12.99
CA ALA A 56 0.53 29.71 -13.60
C ALA A 56 0.84 28.42 -12.80
N MET A 57 1.94 28.39 -12.03
CA MET A 57 2.28 27.24 -11.18
C MET A 57 1.48 27.15 -9.87
N GLU A 58 0.66 28.15 -9.53
CA GLU A 58 -0.28 28.07 -8.40
C GLU A 58 -1.61 27.39 -8.80
N ASN A 59 -1.86 27.23 -10.10
CA ASN A 59 -3.06 26.59 -10.60
C ASN A 59 -2.87 25.06 -10.68
N PRO A 60 -3.61 24.25 -9.89
CA PRO A 60 -3.51 22.79 -9.91
C PRO A 60 -3.74 22.18 -11.30
N GLY A 61 -4.57 22.84 -12.13
CA GLY A 61 -4.84 22.40 -13.49
C GLY A 61 -3.64 22.51 -14.43
N VAL A 62 -2.75 23.50 -14.21
CA VAL A 62 -1.52 23.65 -14.98
C VAL A 62 -0.50 22.59 -14.57
N ILE A 63 -0.34 22.33 -13.28
CA ILE A 63 0.53 21.25 -12.78
C ILE A 63 0.07 19.91 -13.33
N ALA A 64 -1.24 19.61 -13.28
CA ALA A 64 -1.80 18.39 -13.83
C ALA A 64 -1.58 18.27 -15.35
N LEU A 65 -1.72 19.37 -16.11
CA LEU A 65 -1.47 19.40 -17.55
C LEU A 65 0.01 19.12 -17.88
N LEU A 66 0.94 19.69 -17.11
CA LEU A 66 2.38 19.47 -17.27
C LEU A 66 2.78 18.04 -16.89
N ALA A 67 2.24 17.52 -15.79
CA ALA A 67 2.43 16.12 -15.40
C ALA A 67 1.88 15.14 -16.45
N ALA A 68 0.84 15.54 -17.20
CA ALA A 68 0.26 14.74 -18.28
C ALA A 68 1.04 14.82 -19.62
N MET A 69 1.93 15.81 -19.82
CA MET A 69 2.63 16.00 -21.09
C MET A 69 3.45 14.79 -21.58
N PRO A 70 4.21 14.08 -20.73
CA PRO A 70 4.90 12.86 -21.14
C PRO A 70 3.94 11.80 -21.68
N LEU A 71 2.78 11.64 -21.06
CA LEU A 71 1.77 10.69 -21.50
C LEU A 71 1.16 11.11 -22.84
N VAL A 72 0.81 12.38 -23.00
CA VAL A 72 0.24 12.93 -24.24
C VAL A 72 1.20 12.74 -25.42
N LEU A 73 2.49 13.05 -25.23
CA LEU A 73 3.51 12.88 -26.26
C LEU A 73 3.77 11.40 -26.56
N SER A 74 3.76 10.54 -25.54
CA SER A 74 3.88 9.08 -25.73
C SER A 74 2.77 8.55 -26.63
N VAL A 75 1.51 8.97 -26.41
CA VAL A 75 0.38 8.57 -27.25
C VAL A 75 0.53 9.10 -28.67
N LEU A 76 0.90 10.37 -28.84
CA LEU A 76 1.05 10.97 -30.17
C LEU A 76 2.14 10.28 -31.00
N PHE A 77 3.30 10.00 -30.42
CA PHE A 77 4.37 9.30 -31.11
C PHE A 77 4.06 7.82 -31.33
N ALA A 78 3.29 7.17 -30.44
CA ALA A 78 2.80 5.82 -30.68
C ALA A 78 1.91 5.75 -31.94
N PHE A 79 1.04 6.75 -32.15
CA PHE A 79 0.25 6.86 -33.38
C PHE A 79 1.12 7.04 -34.63
N ALA A 80 2.15 7.89 -34.56
CA ALA A 80 3.10 8.07 -35.67
C ALA A 80 3.86 6.75 -35.97
N GLY A 81 4.34 6.08 -34.93
CA GLY A 81 4.99 4.77 -35.02
C GLY A 81 4.08 3.71 -35.64
N ASN A 82 2.79 3.69 -35.27
CA ASN A 82 1.80 2.82 -35.87
C ASN A 82 1.68 3.02 -37.38
N GLY A 83 1.62 4.28 -37.83
CA GLY A 83 1.57 4.65 -39.24
C GLY A 83 2.81 4.18 -40.02
N ILE A 84 4.00 4.35 -39.45
CA ILE A 84 5.26 3.84 -40.01
C ILE A 84 5.21 2.31 -40.12
N GLY A 85 4.76 1.63 -39.08
CA GLY A 85 4.62 0.18 -39.06
C GLY A 85 3.68 -0.34 -40.16
N ILE A 86 2.53 0.33 -40.36
CA ILE A 86 1.60 0.01 -41.47
C ILE A 86 2.30 0.16 -42.81
N ALA A 87 3.08 1.24 -43.00
CA ALA A 87 3.80 1.47 -44.24
C ALA A 87 4.85 0.37 -44.52
N ILE A 88 5.61 -0.04 -43.49
CA ILE A 88 6.60 -1.14 -43.60
C ILE A 88 5.90 -2.46 -43.90
N ARG A 89 4.81 -2.78 -43.19
CA ARG A 89 4.08 -4.05 -43.39
C ARG A 89 3.44 -4.13 -44.77
N ARG A 90 2.96 -3.00 -45.33
CA ARG A 90 2.43 -2.93 -46.70
C ARG A 90 3.50 -3.13 -47.78
N ALA A 91 4.76 -2.85 -47.47
CA ALA A 91 5.88 -3.08 -48.38
C ALA A 91 6.38 -4.53 -48.39
N MET A 92 5.81 -5.41 -47.55
CA MET A 92 6.14 -6.84 -47.52
C MET A 92 5.25 -7.63 -48.47
N ASP A 93 5.79 -8.08 -49.60
CA ASP A 93 5.05 -8.81 -50.63
C ASP A 93 4.94 -10.34 -50.38
N SER A 94 5.67 -10.89 -49.42
CA SER A 94 5.67 -12.35 -49.17
C SER A 94 4.61 -12.79 -48.14
N GLU A 95 3.77 -13.77 -48.51
CA GLU A 95 2.77 -14.37 -47.62
C GLU A 95 3.41 -15.02 -46.38
N LEU A 96 4.58 -15.62 -46.55
CA LEU A 96 5.34 -16.27 -45.47
C LEU A 96 5.87 -15.21 -44.47
N GLY A 97 6.34 -14.06 -44.96
CA GLY A 97 6.76 -12.94 -44.12
C GLY A 97 5.60 -12.31 -43.35
N GLN A 98 4.43 -12.15 -43.98
CA GLN A 98 3.24 -11.65 -43.30
C GLN A 98 2.71 -12.64 -42.24
N GLY A 99 2.83 -13.95 -42.48
CA GLY A 99 2.47 -14.99 -41.51
C GLY A 99 3.38 -14.97 -40.27
N ILE A 100 4.70 -14.88 -40.47
CA ILE A 100 5.68 -14.76 -39.37
C ILE A 100 5.46 -13.47 -38.57
N ASP A 101 5.22 -12.35 -39.25
CA ASP A 101 4.90 -11.07 -38.63
C ASP A 101 3.64 -11.15 -37.76
N SER A 102 2.58 -11.82 -38.24
CA SER A 102 1.36 -12.05 -37.47
C SER A 102 1.58 -12.90 -36.21
N ILE A 103 2.35 -13.99 -36.30
CA ILE A 103 2.68 -14.83 -35.13
C ILE A 103 3.52 -14.04 -34.12
N GLY A 104 4.53 -13.31 -34.60
CA GLY A 104 5.33 -12.41 -33.75
C GLY A 104 4.46 -11.35 -33.06
N GLY A 105 3.46 -10.82 -33.76
CA GLY A 105 2.49 -9.86 -33.22
C GLY A 105 1.69 -10.42 -32.04
N THR A 106 1.29 -11.69 -32.09
CA THR A 106 0.62 -12.37 -30.96
C THR A 106 1.52 -12.47 -29.74
N VAL A 107 2.77 -12.91 -29.91
CA VAL A 107 3.72 -13.06 -28.80
C VAL A 107 4.01 -11.71 -28.14
N THR A 108 4.28 -10.69 -28.95
CA THR A 108 4.54 -9.34 -28.45
C THR A 108 3.32 -8.72 -27.78
N ALA A 109 2.12 -8.88 -28.34
CA ALA A 109 0.90 -8.40 -27.70
C ALA A 109 0.65 -9.10 -26.35
N GLY A 110 0.95 -10.39 -26.23
CA GLY A 110 0.87 -11.12 -24.96
C GLY A 110 1.81 -10.56 -23.90
N ILE A 111 3.08 -10.32 -24.25
CA ILE A 111 4.08 -9.74 -23.33
C ILE A 111 3.66 -8.33 -22.89
N VAL A 112 3.26 -7.47 -23.84
CA VAL A 112 2.81 -6.11 -23.54
C VAL A 112 1.57 -6.13 -22.64
N TYR A 113 0.62 -7.01 -22.93
CA TYR A 113 -0.59 -7.16 -22.13
C TYR A 113 -0.29 -7.52 -20.68
N VAL A 114 0.58 -8.51 -20.46
CA VAL A 114 1.02 -8.91 -19.11
C VAL A 114 1.73 -7.76 -18.40
N LEU A 115 2.61 -7.03 -19.09
CA LEU A 115 3.32 -5.89 -18.52
C LEU A 115 2.37 -4.75 -18.12
N VAL A 116 1.39 -4.43 -18.97
CA VAL A 116 0.38 -3.40 -18.69
C VAL A 116 -0.48 -3.79 -17.49
N LEU A 117 -0.95 -5.05 -17.42
CA LEU A 117 -1.68 -5.54 -16.26
C LEU A 117 -0.86 -5.45 -14.98
N TRP A 118 0.42 -5.85 -15.04
CA TRP A 118 1.31 -5.82 -13.90
C TRP A 118 1.54 -4.38 -13.38
N LEU A 119 1.76 -3.41 -14.28
CA LEU A 119 1.88 -1.99 -13.92
C LEU A 119 0.55 -1.41 -13.40
N ALA A 120 -0.56 -1.70 -14.06
CA ALA A 120 -1.88 -1.22 -13.65
C ALA A 120 -2.25 -1.75 -12.26
N ALA A 121 -2.00 -3.04 -11.99
CA ALA A 121 -2.18 -3.63 -10.67
C ALA A 121 -1.28 -2.99 -9.61
N GLY A 122 -0.06 -2.58 -9.98
CA GLY A 122 0.83 -1.81 -9.09
C GLY A 122 0.28 -0.43 -8.77
N PHE A 123 -0.29 0.27 -9.75
CA PHE A 123 -0.90 1.58 -9.58
C PHE A 123 -2.17 1.52 -8.72
N VAL A 124 -3.04 0.54 -8.98
CA VAL A 124 -4.24 0.31 -8.15
C VAL A 124 -3.83 0.02 -6.71
N ARG A 125 -2.83 -0.83 -6.50
CA ARG A 125 -2.23 -1.14 -5.18
C ARG A 125 -1.58 0.04 -4.47
N ALA A 126 -1.20 1.08 -5.20
CA ALA A 126 -0.67 2.32 -4.65
C ALA A 126 -1.76 3.40 -4.50
N SER A 127 -3.02 3.11 -4.84
CA SER A 127 -4.13 4.05 -4.76
C SER A 127 -4.96 3.83 -3.49
N PRO A 128 -5.62 4.86 -2.95
CA PRO A 128 -6.48 4.76 -1.77
C PRO A 128 -7.87 4.14 -2.07
N LEU A 129 -8.09 3.58 -3.28
CA LEU A 129 -9.40 3.09 -3.70
C LEU A 129 -9.63 1.65 -3.22
N VAL A 130 -10.50 1.48 -2.23
CA VAL A 130 -10.80 0.19 -1.57
C VAL A 130 -11.32 -0.87 -2.54
N GLU A 131 -12.35 -0.57 -3.33
CA GLU A 131 -12.99 -1.54 -4.23
C GLU A 131 -12.04 -2.04 -5.34
N PRO A 132 -11.36 -1.16 -6.11
CA PRO A 132 -10.32 -1.58 -7.05
C PRO A 132 -9.18 -2.39 -6.42
N ASN A 133 -8.73 -2.02 -5.21
CA ASN A 133 -7.69 -2.77 -4.51
C ASN A 133 -8.12 -4.19 -4.19
N ARG A 134 -9.34 -4.36 -3.67
CA ARG A 134 -9.91 -5.67 -3.40
C ARG A 134 -9.98 -6.53 -4.65
N TRP A 135 -10.39 -5.95 -5.79
CA TRP A 135 -10.43 -6.68 -7.07
C TRP A 135 -9.06 -7.19 -7.52
N VAL A 136 -8.00 -6.43 -7.27
CA VAL A 136 -6.62 -6.83 -7.57
C VAL A 136 -6.12 -7.89 -6.59
N ALA A 137 -6.40 -7.73 -5.30
CA ALA A 137 -6.01 -8.68 -4.25
C ALA A 137 -6.68 -10.06 -4.43
N ASP A 138 -7.95 -10.08 -4.82
CA ASP A 138 -8.72 -11.32 -5.05
C ASP A 138 -8.45 -11.98 -6.41
N SER A 139 -7.61 -11.39 -7.28
CA SER A 139 -7.36 -11.89 -8.64
C SER A 139 -6.29 -12.98 -8.68
N ALA A 140 -6.69 -14.18 -9.11
CA ALA A 140 -5.77 -15.29 -9.35
C ALA A 140 -4.80 -15.01 -10.51
N VAL A 141 -5.24 -14.25 -11.53
CA VAL A 141 -4.42 -13.90 -12.69
C VAL A 141 -3.29 -12.96 -12.28
N ILE A 142 -3.60 -11.91 -11.51
CA ILE A 142 -2.57 -10.98 -11.01
C ILE A 142 -1.60 -11.70 -10.06
N ALA A 143 -2.10 -12.56 -9.17
CA ALA A 143 -1.25 -13.36 -8.29
C ALA A 143 -0.29 -14.28 -9.07
N ALA A 144 -0.71 -14.85 -10.20
CA ALA A 144 0.15 -15.65 -11.06
C ALA A 144 1.22 -14.82 -11.77
N ILE A 145 0.87 -13.61 -12.24
CA ILE A 145 1.82 -12.66 -12.83
C ILE A 145 2.89 -12.26 -11.82
N ASP A 146 2.49 -11.90 -10.59
CA ASP A 146 3.39 -11.49 -9.52
C ASP A 146 4.38 -12.60 -9.11
N ARG A 147 3.99 -13.88 -9.19
CA ARG A 147 4.90 -15.02 -8.95
C ARG A 147 5.92 -15.22 -10.07
N THR A 148 5.60 -14.77 -11.28
CA THR A 148 6.41 -15.00 -12.48
C THR A 148 7.43 -13.89 -12.70
N ILE A 149 7.07 -12.66 -12.34
CA ILE A 149 7.94 -11.48 -12.48
C ILE A 149 8.75 -11.32 -11.19
N PRO A 150 10.10 -11.37 -11.23
CA PRO A 150 10.95 -11.42 -10.04
C PRO A 150 11.08 -10.08 -9.28
N TYR A 151 10.44 -9.03 -9.77
CA TYR A 151 10.43 -7.69 -9.17
C TYR A 151 9.00 -7.28 -8.87
N SER A 152 8.78 -6.43 -7.86
CA SER A 152 7.45 -5.89 -7.59
C SER A 152 7.10 -4.77 -8.58
N SER A 153 5.84 -4.70 -9.01
CA SER A 153 5.35 -3.59 -9.86
C SER A 153 5.51 -2.22 -9.18
N GLN A 154 5.60 -2.24 -7.86
CA GLN A 154 5.78 -1.10 -6.99
C GLN A 154 7.19 -0.51 -7.08
N VAL A 155 8.22 -1.35 -7.22
CA VAL A 155 9.62 -0.91 -7.40
C VAL A 155 9.81 -0.28 -8.79
N ALA A 156 9.15 -0.84 -9.82
CA ALA A 156 9.24 -0.32 -11.18
C ALA A 156 8.55 1.05 -11.37
N LEU A 157 7.55 1.38 -10.56
CA LEU A 157 6.86 2.67 -10.59
C LEU A 157 7.66 3.80 -9.90
N GLY A 158 8.69 3.47 -9.11
CA GLY A 158 9.62 4.43 -8.50
C GLY A 158 8.93 5.55 -7.71
N ASP A 159 9.41 6.79 -7.91
CA ASP A 159 8.98 8.01 -7.20
C ASP A 159 7.49 8.36 -7.36
N LEU A 160 6.84 7.87 -8.42
CA LEU A 160 5.41 8.11 -8.62
C LEU A 160 4.57 7.37 -7.57
N ALA A 161 4.98 6.14 -7.23
CA ALA A 161 4.29 5.35 -6.22
C ALA A 161 4.61 5.82 -4.80
N SER A 162 5.81 6.38 -4.53
CA SER A 162 6.11 7.00 -3.23
C SER A 162 5.33 8.30 -3.02
N THR A 163 5.15 9.11 -4.06
CA THR A 163 4.36 10.35 -4.00
C THR A 163 2.87 10.06 -3.80
N LEU A 164 2.34 8.99 -4.41
CA LEU A 164 0.96 8.53 -4.20
C LEU A 164 0.75 7.84 -2.86
N ARG A 165 1.80 7.28 -2.23
CA ARG A 165 1.74 6.64 -0.90
C ARG A 165 2.00 7.60 0.26
N ALA A 166 2.52 8.80 -0.01
CA ALA A 166 2.72 9.83 1.01
C ALA A 166 1.39 10.21 1.70
N THR A 167 0.25 9.86 1.11
CA THR A 167 -1.10 10.16 1.61
C THR A 167 -1.69 9.05 2.51
N GLY A 168 -0.89 8.39 3.38
CA GLY A 168 -1.46 7.32 4.20
C GLY A 168 -0.61 6.69 5.32
N PHE A 169 0.69 6.99 5.41
CA PHE A 169 1.53 6.55 6.54
C PHE A 169 2.25 7.72 7.20
N PRO A 170 2.22 7.83 8.54
CA PRO A 170 3.02 8.81 9.25
C PRO A 170 4.51 8.58 8.98
N GLN A 171 5.25 9.66 8.69
CA GLN A 171 6.72 9.58 8.64
C GLN A 171 7.27 9.48 10.07
N VAL A 172 7.97 8.37 10.34
CA VAL A 172 8.57 8.10 11.67
C VAL A 172 9.65 9.12 12.02
N PHE A 173 10.41 9.57 11.01
CA PHE A 173 11.47 10.56 11.16
C PHE A 173 11.20 11.76 10.27
N SER A 174 11.19 12.95 10.86
CA SER A 174 11.12 14.21 10.11
C SER A 174 12.49 14.88 10.11
N GLY A 175 13.10 14.99 8.92
CA GLY A 175 14.38 15.68 8.72
C GLY A 175 15.63 14.97 9.24
N GLN A 176 15.54 13.68 9.58
CA GLN A 176 16.68 12.85 9.98
C GLN A 176 16.80 11.61 9.09
N THR A 177 18.03 11.10 8.93
CA THR A 177 18.28 9.86 8.18
C THR A 177 17.94 8.66 9.06
N GLU A 178 17.22 7.68 8.52
CA GLU A 178 16.96 6.42 9.21
C GLU A 178 18.26 5.63 9.39
N GLU A 179 18.68 5.41 10.64
CA GLU A 179 19.77 4.48 10.97
C GLU A 179 19.18 3.11 11.27
N ILE A 180 19.46 2.12 10.43
CA ILE A 180 18.89 0.77 10.54
C ILE A 180 19.94 -0.19 11.07
N ARG A 181 19.74 -0.65 12.31
CA ARG A 181 20.59 -1.68 12.90
C ARG A 181 20.33 -3.06 12.28
N GLY A 182 21.41 -3.70 11.81
CA GLY A 182 21.36 -5.07 11.29
C GLY A 182 21.09 -6.11 12.39
N VAL A 183 20.18 -7.04 12.11
CA VAL A 183 19.90 -8.24 12.92
C VAL A 183 19.70 -9.45 12.01
N GLY A 184 19.79 -10.66 12.59
CA GLY A 184 19.56 -11.92 11.86
C GLY A 184 18.16 -12.02 11.26
N GLU A 185 17.94 -13.02 10.41
CA GLU A 185 16.62 -13.26 9.80
C GLU A 185 15.55 -13.62 10.85
N PRO A 186 14.30 -13.17 10.69
CA PRO A 186 13.21 -13.54 11.59
C PRO A 186 13.02 -15.05 11.73
N ASP A 187 12.67 -15.52 12.93
CA ASP A 187 12.39 -16.95 13.15
C ASP A 187 11.03 -17.35 12.52
N SER A 188 11.09 -18.28 11.57
CA SER A 188 9.90 -18.88 10.94
C SER A 188 8.95 -19.60 11.93
N GLY A 189 9.44 -19.99 13.11
CA GLY A 189 8.62 -20.58 14.18
C GLY A 189 7.54 -19.64 14.70
N MET A 190 7.75 -18.32 14.57
CA MET A 190 6.81 -17.28 14.97
C MET A 190 5.48 -17.31 14.20
N VAL A 191 5.41 -18.03 13.09
CA VAL A 191 4.15 -18.22 12.36
C VAL A 191 3.10 -18.93 13.20
N GLU A 192 3.48 -19.88 14.06
CA GLU A 192 2.53 -20.60 14.91
C GLU A 192 1.97 -19.69 16.01
N VAL A 193 2.82 -18.84 16.59
CA VAL A 193 2.39 -17.81 17.55
C VAL A 193 1.36 -16.89 16.90
N GLY A 194 1.62 -16.41 15.69
CA GLY A 194 0.68 -15.58 14.94
C GLY A 194 -0.66 -16.27 14.70
N ARG A 195 -0.70 -17.58 14.40
CA ARG A 195 -1.98 -18.31 14.27
C ARG A 195 -2.75 -18.40 15.59
N SER A 196 -2.04 -18.60 16.70
CA SER A 196 -2.67 -18.82 18.00
C SER A 196 -3.46 -17.61 18.53
N VAL A 197 -3.16 -16.41 18.04
CA VAL A 197 -3.77 -15.15 18.47
C VAL A 197 -4.81 -14.60 17.49
N GLU A 198 -5.12 -15.29 16.39
CA GLU A 198 -5.98 -14.79 15.31
C GLU A 198 -7.36 -14.32 15.82
N GLU A 199 -7.92 -15.01 16.82
CA GLU A 199 -9.21 -14.68 17.44
C GLU A 199 -9.18 -13.42 18.32
N SER A 200 -7.99 -12.92 18.68
CA SER A 200 -7.81 -11.67 19.43
C SER A 200 -7.51 -10.46 18.55
N VAL A 201 -7.29 -10.68 17.26
CA VAL A 201 -6.89 -9.64 16.30
C VAL A 201 -8.08 -9.29 15.42
N VAL A 202 -8.35 -8.00 15.26
CA VAL A 202 -9.52 -7.50 14.55
C VAL A 202 -9.13 -6.65 13.36
N LYS A 203 -9.88 -6.79 12.28
CA LYS A 203 -9.80 -5.89 11.14
C LYS A 203 -10.66 -4.67 11.43
N VAL A 204 -10.06 -3.48 11.36
CA VAL A 204 -10.74 -2.20 11.59
C VAL A 204 -11.07 -1.60 10.23
N THR A 205 -12.35 -1.27 10.03
CA THR A 205 -12.82 -0.61 8.80
C THR A 205 -13.62 0.63 9.17
N THR A 206 -13.35 1.72 8.46
CA THR A 206 -14.00 3.00 8.74
C THR A 206 -14.75 3.49 7.52
N THR A 207 -15.87 4.17 7.77
CA THR A 207 -16.57 4.93 6.73
C THR A 207 -16.59 6.40 7.12
N THR A 208 -16.45 7.26 6.13
CA THR A 208 -16.42 8.72 6.31
C THR A 208 -17.18 9.40 5.19
N THR A 209 -17.87 10.48 5.53
CA THR A 209 -18.48 11.40 4.57
C THR A 209 -17.64 12.67 4.36
N ARG A 210 -16.54 12.82 5.13
CA ARG A 210 -15.73 14.04 5.19
C ARG A 210 -14.38 13.88 4.49
N CYS A 211 -13.85 12.67 4.41
CA CYS A 211 -12.56 12.38 3.76
C CYS A 211 -12.77 11.81 2.36
N ALA A 212 -11.73 11.87 1.52
CA ALA A 212 -11.77 11.37 0.14
C ALA A 212 -12.02 9.85 0.08
N ALA A 213 -11.57 9.11 1.09
CA ALA A 213 -11.81 7.68 1.26
C ALA A 213 -11.89 7.32 2.76
N GLY A 214 -12.52 6.18 3.06
CA GLY A 214 -12.42 5.56 4.39
C GLY A 214 -11.02 4.97 4.63
N SER A 215 -10.75 4.61 5.87
CA SER A 215 -9.47 4.03 6.29
C SER A 215 -9.67 2.59 6.78
N GLU A 216 -8.60 1.81 6.72
CA GLU A 216 -8.58 0.41 7.12
C GLU A 216 -7.27 0.10 7.86
N GLY A 217 -7.36 -0.82 8.81
CA GLY A 217 -6.23 -1.18 9.62
C GLY A 217 -6.47 -2.42 10.44
N THR A 218 -5.59 -2.64 11.40
CA THR A 218 -5.66 -3.73 12.36
C THR A 218 -5.89 -3.15 13.74
N GLY A 219 -6.51 -3.93 14.62
CA GLY A 219 -6.51 -3.70 16.05
C GLY A 219 -6.38 -5.02 16.79
N PHE A 220 -6.22 -4.97 18.10
CA PHE A 220 -6.23 -6.16 18.95
C PHE A 220 -7.01 -5.92 20.23
N VAL A 221 -7.66 -6.98 20.70
CA VAL A 221 -8.41 -6.97 21.96
C VAL A 221 -7.39 -6.98 23.10
N TYR A 222 -7.45 -5.98 23.98
CA TYR A 222 -6.56 -5.87 25.14
C TYR A 222 -7.30 -5.94 26.48
N SER A 223 -8.63 -5.87 26.43
CA SER A 223 -9.55 -6.05 27.55
C SER A 223 -10.96 -6.34 27.03
N ASP A 224 -11.88 -6.74 27.90
CA ASP A 224 -13.25 -7.10 27.55
C ASP A 224 -13.97 -5.97 26.78
N GLY A 225 -14.36 -6.26 25.54
CA GLY A 225 -14.99 -5.29 24.63
C GLY A 225 -14.13 -4.07 24.28
N LEU A 226 -12.81 -4.12 24.48
CA LEU A 226 -11.89 -3.01 24.20
C LEU A 226 -10.78 -3.42 23.22
N VAL A 227 -10.63 -2.62 22.17
CA VAL A 227 -9.67 -2.84 21.08
C VAL A 227 -8.70 -1.66 21.02
N ALA A 228 -7.41 -1.96 20.94
CA ALA A 228 -6.36 -0.99 20.64
C ALA A 228 -6.14 -0.91 19.13
N THR A 229 -5.91 0.30 18.59
CA THR A 229 -5.50 0.54 17.21
C THR A 229 -4.77 1.89 17.11
N ASN A 230 -4.31 2.27 15.92
CA ASN A 230 -3.73 3.60 15.71
C ASN A 230 -4.81 4.68 15.56
N ALA A 231 -4.48 5.91 15.97
CA ALA A 231 -5.38 7.05 15.79
C ALA A 231 -5.60 7.36 14.30
N HIS A 232 -4.56 7.26 13.46
CA HIS A 232 -4.69 7.51 12.02
C HIS A 232 -5.63 6.51 11.32
N VAL A 233 -5.81 5.31 11.86
CA VAL A 233 -6.76 4.31 11.32
C VAL A 233 -8.20 4.79 11.46
N VAL A 234 -8.52 5.54 12.52
CA VAL A 234 -9.88 5.99 12.82
C VAL A 234 -10.13 7.48 12.59
N ALA A 235 -9.08 8.25 12.28
CA ALA A 235 -9.15 9.69 12.06
C ALA A 235 -10.19 10.08 10.99
N GLY A 236 -10.99 11.10 11.28
CA GLY A 236 -12.00 11.63 10.36
C GLY A 236 -13.18 10.69 10.06
N SER A 237 -13.25 9.51 10.70
CA SER A 237 -14.33 8.56 10.51
C SER A 237 -15.68 9.07 11.02
N THR A 238 -16.76 8.60 10.41
CA THR A 238 -18.15 8.83 10.84
C THR A 238 -18.79 7.58 11.44
N SER A 239 -18.35 6.39 11.00
CA SER A 239 -18.71 5.14 11.65
C SER A 239 -17.58 4.12 11.49
N LEU A 240 -17.54 3.15 12.41
CA LEU A 240 -16.45 2.21 12.59
C LEU A 240 -17.01 0.81 12.77
N ALA A 241 -16.35 -0.17 12.16
CA ALA A 241 -16.66 -1.57 12.36
C ALA A 241 -15.39 -2.39 12.55
N VAL A 242 -15.46 -3.38 13.44
CA VAL A 242 -14.39 -4.35 13.68
C VAL A 242 -14.84 -5.76 13.29
N GLN A 243 -13.91 -6.59 12.78
CA GLN A 243 -14.16 -7.99 12.43
C GLN A 243 -13.05 -8.89 12.99
N VAL A 244 -13.42 -9.83 13.87
CA VAL A 244 -12.51 -10.80 14.48
C VAL A 244 -11.91 -11.73 13.41
N GLY A 245 -10.59 -11.88 13.37
CA GLY A 245 -9.89 -12.65 12.34
C GLY A 245 -10.13 -12.14 10.91
N GLY A 246 -10.72 -10.95 10.75
CA GLY A 246 -11.07 -10.36 9.45
C GLY A 246 -12.19 -11.09 8.71
N THR A 247 -12.93 -11.98 9.37
CA THR A 247 -14.06 -12.73 8.80
C THR A 247 -15.31 -12.63 9.66
N GLY A 248 -16.45 -13.09 9.16
CA GLY A 248 -17.70 -13.13 9.93
C GLY A 248 -18.42 -11.78 10.09
N ARG A 249 -19.14 -11.64 11.21
CA ARG A 249 -20.01 -10.47 11.49
C ARG A 249 -19.14 -9.25 11.84
N PRO A 250 -19.34 -8.09 11.19
CA PRO A 250 -18.80 -6.84 11.68
C PRO A 250 -19.53 -6.36 12.94
N TYR A 251 -18.77 -5.90 13.94
CA TYR A 251 -19.28 -5.30 15.16
C TYR A 251 -19.13 -3.79 15.10
N SER A 252 -20.18 -3.05 15.46
CA SER A 252 -20.12 -1.59 15.57
C SER A 252 -19.18 -1.21 16.71
N ALA A 253 -18.34 -0.21 16.48
CA ALA A 253 -17.36 0.28 17.44
C ALA A 253 -17.48 1.79 17.65
N GLU A 254 -17.14 2.25 18.86
CA GLU A 254 -17.05 3.66 19.21
C GLU A 254 -15.65 3.97 19.73
N VAL A 255 -15.08 5.12 19.33
CA VAL A 255 -13.79 5.56 19.85
C VAL A 255 -14.01 6.13 21.25
N VAL A 256 -13.29 5.63 22.25
CA VAL A 256 -13.38 6.10 23.65
C VAL A 256 -12.10 6.77 24.16
N GLU A 257 -11.00 6.57 23.43
CA GLU A 257 -9.73 7.30 23.58
C GLU A 257 -9.17 7.60 22.19
N PHE A 258 -8.66 8.80 21.98
CA PHE A 258 -8.08 9.23 20.71
C PHE A 258 -6.95 10.21 20.96
N ASP A 259 -5.72 9.76 20.77
CA ASP A 259 -4.53 10.59 20.88
C ASP A 259 -3.80 10.71 19.53
N PRO A 260 -3.88 11.87 18.85
CA PRO A 260 -3.21 12.10 17.58
C PRO A 260 -1.69 12.30 17.72
N GLU A 261 -1.19 12.68 18.90
CA GLU A 261 0.24 12.84 19.15
C GLU A 261 0.89 11.47 19.39
N ALA A 262 0.29 10.60 20.21
CA ALA A 262 0.77 9.23 20.43
C ALA A 262 0.48 8.30 19.23
N ASP A 263 -0.46 8.68 18.35
CA ASP A 263 -1.04 7.83 17.30
C ASP A 263 -1.70 6.56 17.87
N VAL A 264 -2.47 6.73 18.95
CA VAL A 264 -3.18 5.63 19.64
C VAL A 264 -4.67 5.95 19.73
N ALA A 265 -5.50 4.95 19.46
CA ALA A 265 -6.92 5.00 19.71
C ALA A 265 -7.41 3.73 20.41
N VAL A 266 -8.40 3.91 21.29
CA VAL A 266 -9.11 2.79 21.93
C VAL A 266 -10.54 2.77 21.43
N LEU A 267 -10.97 1.59 20.98
CA LEU A 267 -12.33 1.33 20.54
C LEU A 267 -13.08 0.53 21.59
N ARG A 268 -14.30 0.94 21.89
CA ARG A 268 -15.27 0.17 22.67
C ARG A 268 -16.21 -0.57 21.72
N VAL A 269 -16.33 -1.87 21.95
CA VAL A 269 -17.09 -2.80 21.11
C VAL A 269 -17.93 -3.70 22.03
N PRO A 270 -19.10 -3.23 22.49
CA PRO A 270 -19.83 -3.87 23.59
C PRO A 270 -20.30 -5.32 23.33
N GLU A 271 -20.52 -5.70 22.06
CA GLU A 271 -20.96 -7.04 21.68
C GLU A 271 -19.80 -7.95 21.23
N LEU A 272 -18.55 -7.53 21.40
CA LEU A 272 -17.38 -8.27 20.93
C LEU A 272 -17.12 -9.49 21.82
N ASP A 273 -17.13 -10.67 21.23
CA ASP A 273 -16.76 -11.93 21.87
C ASP A 273 -15.41 -12.39 21.28
N ALA A 274 -14.32 -12.01 21.94
CA ALA A 274 -12.96 -12.31 21.52
C ALA A 274 -12.01 -12.27 22.73
N PRO A 275 -11.01 -13.17 22.82
CA PRO A 275 -10.06 -13.18 23.93
C PRO A 275 -9.15 -11.95 23.90
N ALA A 276 -8.89 -11.37 25.07
CA ALA A 276 -7.91 -10.31 25.23
C ALA A 276 -6.48 -10.86 25.22
N LEU A 277 -5.57 -10.16 24.54
CA LEU A 277 -4.14 -10.46 24.59
C LEU A 277 -3.52 -9.98 25.89
N GLU A 278 -2.57 -10.76 26.40
CA GLU A 278 -1.74 -10.35 27.52
C GLU A 278 -0.57 -9.48 27.03
N PHE A 279 -0.02 -8.67 27.94
CA PHE A 279 1.12 -7.81 27.65
C PHE A 279 2.43 -8.42 28.12
N GLY A 280 3.39 -8.52 27.21
CA GLY A 280 4.70 -9.11 27.44
C GLY A 280 5.68 -8.18 28.13
N SER A 281 6.89 -8.68 28.38
CA SER A 281 8.00 -7.86 28.85
C SER A 281 8.62 -7.04 27.70
N PRO A 282 9.30 -5.92 27.97
CA PRO A 282 10.01 -5.19 26.92
C PRO A 282 11.03 -6.09 26.20
N ALA A 283 11.08 -5.98 24.87
CA ALA A 283 11.99 -6.76 24.02
C ALA A 283 13.33 -6.04 23.81
N GLY A 284 14.38 -6.82 23.60
CA GLY A 284 15.72 -6.38 23.29
C GLY A 284 16.13 -6.63 21.84
N PRO A 285 17.26 -6.04 21.39
CA PRO A 285 17.86 -6.34 20.08
C PRO A 285 18.10 -7.83 19.88
N GLY A 286 17.55 -8.38 18.80
CA GLY A 286 17.69 -9.78 18.42
C GLY A 286 16.52 -10.67 18.84
N ASP A 287 15.60 -10.19 19.68
CA ASP A 287 14.45 -10.97 20.13
C ASP A 287 13.48 -11.25 18.98
N ASP A 288 12.99 -12.48 18.92
CA ASP A 288 12.00 -12.91 17.95
C ASP A 288 10.64 -12.30 18.27
N SER A 289 9.93 -11.93 17.20
CA SER A 289 8.64 -11.29 17.29
C SER A 289 7.78 -11.63 16.08
N VAL A 290 6.51 -11.26 16.11
CA VAL A 290 5.64 -11.40 14.94
C VAL A 290 4.69 -10.22 14.84
N VAL A 291 4.51 -9.76 13.60
CA VAL A 291 3.50 -8.80 13.22
C VAL A 291 2.34 -9.55 12.59
N VAL A 292 1.13 -9.28 13.06
CA VAL A 292 -0.09 -9.85 12.51
C VAL A 292 -1.10 -8.76 12.19
N GLY A 293 -1.88 -8.95 11.13
CA GLY A 293 -2.86 -7.95 10.70
C GLY A 293 -3.46 -8.19 9.32
N PHE A 294 -4.12 -7.16 8.79
CA PHE A 294 -4.96 -7.21 7.59
C PHE A 294 -4.46 -6.25 6.50
N PRO A 295 -3.32 -6.56 5.85
CA PRO A 295 -2.74 -5.64 4.91
C PRO A 295 -3.62 -5.45 3.67
N ALA A 296 -3.78 -4.20 3.23
CA ALA A 296 -4.62 -3.79 2.09
C ALA A 296 -6.05 -4.38 2.13
N ASN A 297 -6.69 -4.36 3.29
CA ASN A 297 -8.00 -4.97 3.57
C ASN A 297 -8.08 -6.48 3.31
N GLY A 298 -6.92 -7.11 3.18
CA GLY A 298 -6.79 -8.49 2.77
C GLY A 298 -7.19 -9.48 3.87
N PRO A 299 -6.93 -10.77 3.63
CA PRO A 299 -7.05 -11.78 4.67
C PRO A 299 -6.04 -11.53 5.79
N TYR A 300 -6.24 -12.22 6.92
CA TYR A 300 -5.28 -12.25 8.01
C TYR A 300 -3.89 -12.68 7.51
N THR A 301 -2.86 -11.93 7.90
CA THR A 301 -1.47 -12.22 7.56
C THR A 301 -0.60 -12.29 8.80
N ILE A 302 0.42 -13.14 8.71
CA ILE A 302 1.39 -13.37 9.76
C ILE A 302 2.77 -13.11 9.17
N SER A 303 3.50 -12.17 9.76
CA SER A 303 4.81 -11.71 9.30
C SER A 303 5.81 -11.87 10.44
N PRO A 304 6.59 -12.96 10.47
CA PRO A 304 7.68 -13.11 11.41
C PRO A 304 8.61 -11.89 11.37
N SER A 305 9.00 -11.42 12.53
CA SER A 305 9.88 -10.27 12.69
C SER A 305 10.95 -10.50 13.76
N ARG A 306 11.96 -9.63 13.78
CA ARG A 306 13.00 -9.63 14.81
C ARG A 306 13.29 -8.20 15.25
N VAL A 307 13.31 -7.96 16.56
CA VAL A 307 13.56 -6.63 17.11
C VAL A 307 14.98 -6.19 16.77
N ARG A 308 15.12 -5.03 16.14
CA ARG A 308 16.43 -4.42 15.83
C ARG A 308 16.93 -3.65 17.04
N GLU A 309 16.10 -2.73 17.52
CA GLU A 309 16.41 -1.85 18.64
C GLU A 309 15.18 -1.09 19.11
N LYS A 310 15.33 -0.45 20.27
CA LYS A 310 14.36 0.49 20.82
C LYS A 310 14.95 1.90 20.72
N ILE A 311 14.20 2.82 20.13
CA ILE A 311 14.64 4.18 19.82
C ILE A 311 13.55 5.19 20.16
N ASN A 312 13.97 6.44 20.43
CA ASN A 312 13.06 7.57 20.54
C ASN A 312 12.97 8.25 19.17
N ALA A 313 11.94 7.92 18.40
CA ALA A 313 11.73 8.45 17.06
C ALA A 313 11.11 9.85 17.14
N ARG A 314 11.73 10.82 16.47
CA ARG A 314 11.20 12.17 16.33
C ARG A 314 10.54 12.33 14.96
N GLY A 315 9.21 12.38 14.97
CA GLY A 315 8.38 12.53 13.77
C GLY A 315 7.38 13.66 13.94
N LEU A 316 6.40 13.68 13.04
CA LEU A 316 5.22 14.52 13.17
C LEU A 316 4.06 13.73 13.80
N ASP A 317 3.07 14.45 14.31
CA ASP A 317 1.75 13.88 14.65
C ASP A 317 1.01 13.34 13.41
N ILE A 318 -0.16 12.73 13.60
CA ILE A 318 -0.94 12.17 12.49
C ILE A 318 -1.50 13.23 11.51
N TYR A 319 -1.40 14.51 11.83
CA TYR A 319 -1.93 15.63 11.03
C TYR A 319 -0.82 16.49 10.38
N ASP A 320 0.45 16.12 10.60
CA ASP A 320 1.64 16.88 10.23
C ASP A 320 1.67 18.30 10.82
N GLU A 321 1.13 18.50 12.02
CA GLU A 321 1.01 19.83 12.65
C GLU A 321 2.07 20.09 13.72
N SER A 322 2.43 19.07 14.49
CA SER A 322 3.38 19.17 15.59
C SER A 322 4.49 18.12 15.52
N SER A 323 5.67 18.45 16.04
CA SER A 323 6.76 17.48 16.21
C SER A 323 6.62 16.77 17.54
N VAL A 324 6.61 15.44 17.49
CA VAL A 324 6.44 14.56 18.65
C VAL A 324 7.61 13.58 18.72
N VAL A 325 7.83 13.04 19.91
CA VAL A 325 8.85 12.01 20.16
C VAL A 325 8.15 10.80 20.75
N ARG A 326 8.29 9.66 20.08
CA ARG A 326 7.66 8.40 20.49
C ARG A 326 8.71 7.33 20.75
N GLU A 327 8.55 6.55 21.81
CA GLU A 327 9.36 5.36 22.03
C GLU A 327 8.86 4.24 21.11
N VAL A 328 9.72 3.77 20.20
CA VAL A 328 9.37 2.74 19.21
C VAL A 328 10.39 1.62 19.17
N TYR A 329 9.95 0.43 18.83
CA TYR A 329 10.80 -0.63 18.31
C TYR A 329 10.97 -0.45 16.81
N SER A 330 12.21 -0.54 16.35
CA SER A 330 12.50 -0.90 14.96
C SER A 330 12.57 -2.42 14.87
N VAL A 331 11.92 -3.02 13.88
CA VAL A 331 11.89 -4.46 13.68
C VAL A 331 12.28 -4.82 12.26
N ARG A 332 13.00 -5.93 12.08
CA ARG A 332 13.22 -6.56 10.79
C ARG A 332 12.03 -7.45 10.48
N GLY A 333 11.29 -7.17 9.42
CA GLY A 333 10.11 -7.92 9.02
C GLY A 333 9.30 -7.15 7.97
N ILE A 334 8.39 -7.83 7.28
CA ILE A 334 7.57 -7.19 6.25
C ILE A 334 6.36 -6.53 6.91
N VAL A 335 6.33 -5.20 6.93
CA VAL A 335 5.18 -4.39 7.37
C VAL A 335 4.55 -3.67 6.17
N ARG A 336 3.22 -3.75 6.05
CA ARG A 336 2.46 -3.21 4.92
C ARG A 336 1.30 -2.35 5.40
N GLU A 337 0.76 -1.54 4.50
CA GLU A 337 -0.52 -0.85 4.67
C GLU A 337 -1.59 -1.81 5.14
N GLY A 338 -2.34 -1.43 6.18
CA GLY A 338 -3.33 -2.27 6.86
C GLY A 338 -2.81 -3.03 8.09
N ASN A 339 -1.48 -3.16 8.28
CA ASN A 339 -0.92 -3.70 9.54
C ASN A 339 -0.95 -2.68 10.69
N SER A 340 -1.09 -1.38 10.39
CA SER A 340 -1.18 -0.31 11.38
C SER A 340 -2.27 -0.60 12.42
N GLY A 341 -1.93 -0.45 13.69
CA GLY A 341 -2.75 -0.75 14.86
C GLY A 341 -2.70 -2.22 15.29
N GLY A 342 -2.05 -3.09 14.50
CA GLY A 342 -1.87 -4.49 14.84
C GLY A 342 -0.82 -4.70 15.93
N PRO A 343 -0.91 -5.82 16.69
CA PRO A 343 0.03 -6.09 17.76
C PRO A 343 1.38 -6.57 17.20
N LEU A 344 2.45 -6.13 17.86
CA LEU A 344 3.76 -6.77 17.79
C LEU A 344 3.85 -7.73 18.98
N LEU A 345 4.07 -9.01 18.70
CA LEU A 345 3.98 -10.09 19.70
C LEU A 345 5.35 -10.73 19.94
N ASP A 346 5.61 -11.13 21.18
CA ASP A 346 6.74 -11.99 21.55
C ASP A 346 6.48 -13.48 21.26
N SER A 347 7.45 -14.34 21.55
CA SER A 347 7.37 -15.79 21.35
C SER A 347 6.28 -16.50 22.15
N ASP A 348 5.76 -15.86 23.19
CA ASP A 348 4.69 -16.39 24.03
C ASP A 348 3.30 -15.89 23.58
N GLY A 349 3.23 -15.06 22.53
CA GLY A 349 2.00 -14.47 22.04
C GLY A 349 1.54 -13.24 22.84
N ASN A 350 2.42 -12.65 23.64
CA ASN A 350 2.10 -11.45 24.41
C ASN A 350 2.46 -10.19 23.63
N VAL A 351 1.67 -9.13 23.82
CA VAL A 351 1.88 -7.83 23.17
C VAL A 351 3.08 -7.12 23.77
N ILE A 352 4.08 -6.86 22.95
CA ILE A 352 5.26 -6.05 23.29
C ILE A 352 5.18 -4.64 22.69
N GLY A 353 4.33 -4.42 21.68
CA GLY A 353 4.08 -3.11 21.07
C GLY A 353 2.92 -3.12 20.06
N MET A 354 2.70 -1.99 19.41
CA MET A 354 1.67 -1.80 18.38
C MET A 354 2.28 -1.22 17.11
N VAL A 355 2.13 -1.92 15.99
CA VAL A 355 2.67 -1.50 14.69
C VAL A 355 2.00 -0.20 14.26
N PHE A 356 2.78 0.79 13.83
CA PHE A 356 2.23 2.07 13.37
C PHE A 356 2.81 2.56 12.03
N ALA A 357 4.01 2.11 11.67
CA ALA A 357 4.67 2.58 10.46
C ALA A 357 5.66 1.56 9.88
N ARG A 358 6.15 1.87 8.68
CA ARG A 358 7.27 1.17 8.01
C ARG A 358 8.36 2.17 7.63
N SER A 359 9.56 1.68 7.38
CA SER A 359 10.66 2.49 6.87
C SER A 359 10.35 3.05 5.48
N ALA A 360 10.78 4.29 5.24
CA ALA A 360 10.73 4.92 3.94
C ALA A 360 11.85 4.42 3.00
N THR A 361 12.91 3.84 3.55
CA THR A 361 14.15 3.49 2.83
C THR A 361 14.48 2.00 2.82
N ASP A 362 13.87 1.19 3.70
CA ASP A 362 14.09 -0.26 3.79
C ASP A 362 12.78 -1.05 3.85
N GLU A 363 12.54 -1.91 2.85
CA GLU A 363 11.28 -2.68 2.75
C GLU A 363 11.15 -3.77 3.84
N GLU A 364 12.26 -4.16 4.47
CA GLU A 364 12.28 -5.14 5.58
C GLU A 364 12.29 -4.47 6.96
N THR A 365 11.98 -3.18 7.08
CA THR A 365 11.94 -2.49 8.37
C THR A 365 10.56 -1.93 8.70
N GLY A 366 10.04 -2.35 9.84
CA GLY A 366 8.81 -1.87 10.46
C GLY A 366 9.08 -1.11 11.76
N TYR A 367 8.10 -0.31 12.19
CA TYR A 367 8.13 0.40 13.46
C TYR A 367 6.86 0.14 14.27
N ALA A 368 7.05 -0.12 15.56
CA ALA A 368 5.96 -0.35 16.51
C ALA A 368 6.14 0.52 17.75
N LEU A 369 5.07 1.20 18.19
CA LEU A 369 5.01 1.90 19.47
C LEU A 369 5.24 0.88 20.58
N THR A 370 6.10 1.17 21.55
CA THR A 370 6.36 0.21 22.63
C THR A 370 5.14 0.08 23.54
N ARG A 371 5.07 -1.01 24.31
CA ARG A 371 4.08 -1.12 25.40
C ARG A 371 4.10 0.09 26.33
N ALA A 372 5.29 0.65 26.61
CA ALA A 372 5.41 1.80 27.50
C ALA A 372 4.80 3.07 26.87
N GLU A 373 4.96 3.25 25.55
CA GLU A 373 4.40 4.36 24.78
C GLU A 373 2.88 4.34 24.77
N ILE A 374 2.24 3.18 24.60
CA ILE A 374 0.78 3.08 24.44
C ILE A 374 0.01 2.90 25.75
N ARG A 375 0.70 2.72 26.88
CA ARG A 375 0.10 2.25 28.13
C ARG A 375 -0.93 3.24 28.66
N ASP A 376 -0.61 4.52 28.62
CA ASP A 376 -1.37 5.54 29.32
C ASP A 376 -2.72 5.76 28.59
N GLU A 377 -2.74 5.68 27.25
CA GLU A 377 -3.94 5.75 26.41
C GLU A 377 -4.81 4.49 26.58
N LEU A 378 -4.21 3.30 26.64
CA LEU A 378 -4.97 2.07 26.90
C LEU A 378 -5.67 2.10 28.28
N GLN A 379 -5.00 2.68 29.29
CA GLN A 379 -5.58 2.88 30.62
C GLN A 379 -6.68 3.94 30.59
N ALA A 380 -6.47 5.06 29.89
CA ALA A 380 -7.49 6.10 29.72
C ALA A 380 -8.75 5.54 29.04
N GLY A 381 -8.59 4.82 27.92
CA GLY A 381 -9.69 4.16 27.20
C GLY A 381 -10.41 3.10 28.03
N ALA A 382 -9.70 2.35 28.88
CA ALA A 382 -10.31 1.39 29.79
C ALA A 382 -11.22 2.07 30.83
N SER A 383 -10.89 3.30 31.24
CA SER A 383 -11.68 4.11 32.17
C SER A 383 -12.76 4.97 31.51
N SER A 384 -12.72 5.13 30.18
CA SER A 384 -13.61 6.00 29.42
C SER A 384 -14.81 5.25 28.84
N SER A 385 -16.02 5.71 29.13
CA SER A 385 -17.26 5.22 28.49
C SER A 385 -17.88 6.20 27.51
N THR A 386 -17.23 7.34 27.29
CA THR A 386 -17.80 8.44 26.49
C THR A 386 -17.18 8.43 25.09
N PRO A 387 -17.99 8.40 24.02
CA PRO A 387 -17.48 8.52 22.67
C PRO A 387 -16.69 9.82 22.47
N GLN A 388 -15.49 9.69 21.90
CA GLN A 388 -14.60 10.79 21.56
C GLN A 388 -14.70 11.11 20.05
N PRO A 389 -14.57 12.38 19.65
CA PRO A 389 -14.48 12.75 18.26
C PRO A 389 -13.17 12.26 17.64
N THR A 390 -13.21 11.82 16.39
CA THR A 390 -12.06 11.28 15.63
C THR A 390 -11.27 12.36 14.87
N GLY A 391 -11.45 13.62 15.22
CA GLY A 391 -10.77 14.74 14.58
C GLY A 391 -11.05 14.92 13.08
N GLN A 392 -10.01 15.33 12.36
CA GLN A 392 -10.04 15.66 10.93
C GLN A 392 -9.49 14.49 10.09
N CYS A 393 -9.55 14.62 8.77
CA CYS A 393 -8.90 13.67 7.88
C CYS A 393 -7.38 13.86 7.97
N THR A 394 -6.63 12.75 8.00
CA THR A 394 -5.18 12.79 7.81
C THR A 394 -4.86 13.27 6.38
N LYS A 395 -3.68 13.87 6.18
CA LYS A 395 -3.29 14.50 4.90
C LYS A 395 -2.82 13.52 3.84
#